data_AF-A0A9W9BSU4-F1
#
_entry.id   AF-A0A9W9BSU4-F1
#
_cell.length_a   1.000
_cell.length_b   1.000
_cell.length_c   1.000
_cell.angle_alpha   90.00
_cell.angle_beta   90.00
_cell.angle_gamma   90.00
#
_symmetry.space_group_name_H-M   'P 1'
#
loop_
_entity.id
_entity.type
_entity.pdbx_description
1 polymer ?
#
loop_
_entity_poly.entity_id
_entity_poly.type
_entity_poly.pdbx_seq_one_letter_code
_entity_poly.pdbx_strand_id
1 'polypeptide(L)'
;MSTLLDALRQTSQVDCDTLDSDGVIDIFKVLAPDFDTKRVCIKIPSTWEGLQACRSLEMKGIATLATTMFCMEQAALAAEAQCTYIAPYVNELKVHFDEGYVDQNKAFDFCREAQAYYISHSFRTQVLAASLTSVDEVMQLAGIQHVTISPSLLRGLASTDLSSWNGHLGEYFAQGPANKSWESRDYIALVKDESAWRLAFTRSGFGSSEGKIIQAINYFADFQEKLEELVKQHAG
;
A
#
# COMPACT_ATOMS: atom_id res chain seq x y z
N MET A 1 -20.87 -17.61 10.84
CA MET A 1 -20.46 -17.80 9.44
C MET A 1 -21.07 -16.77 8.48
N SER A 2 -22.30 -16.28 8.67
CA SER A 2 -22.91 -15.28 7.76
C SER A 2 -22.29 -13.87 7.86
N THR A 3 -21.80 -13.47 9.04
CA THR A 3 -21.24 -12.13 9.28
C THR A 3 -19.86 -11.88 8.67
N LEU A 4 -19.06 -12.94 8.43
CA LEU A 4 -17.75 -12.82 7.77
C LEU A 4 -17.93 -12.63 6.25
N LEU A 5 -18.94 -13.30 5.67
CA LEU A 5 -19.26 -13.22 4.23
C LEU A 5 -19.95 -11.90 3.85
N ASP A 6 -20.78 -11.34 4.74
CA ASP A 6 -21.40 -10.03 4.52
C ASP A 6 -20.41 -8.85 4.56
N ALA A 7 -19.28 -8.98 5.26
CA ALA A 7 -18.21 -7.98 5.26
C ALA A 7 -17.42 -7.92 3.94
N LEU A 8 -17.50 -8.97 3.11
CA LEU A 8 -16.74 -9.11 1.87
C LEU A 8 -17.50 -8.59 0.64
N ARG A 9 -18.44 -7.64 0.79
CA ARG A 9 -19.10 -6.99 -0.37
C ARG A 9 -18.16 -6.06 -1.17
N GLN A 10 -16.91 -5.88 -0.71
CA GLN A 10 -15.85 -5.10 -1.34
C GLN A 10 -14.61 -5.96 -1.59
N THR A 11 -13.70 -5.48 -2.44
CA THR A 11 -12.41 -6.15 -2.71
C THR A 11 -11.65 -6.40 -1.41
N SER A 12 -11.23 -7.65 -1.19
CA SER A 12 -10.56 -8.09 0.03
C SER A 12 -9.06 -8.17 -0.22
N GLN A 13 -8.27 -7.50 0.63
CA GLN A 13 -6.81 -7.52 0.55
C GLN A 13 -6.27 -8.68 1.39
N VAL A 14 -5.38 -9.48 0.81
CA VAL A 14 -4.76 -10.62 1.48
C VAL A 14 -3.25 -10.45 1.43
N ASP A 15 -2.63 -10.35 2.60
CA ASP A 15 -1.18 -10.24 2.72
C ASP A 15 -0.53 -11.58 2.35
N CYS A 16 0.50 -11.53 1.51
CA CYS A 16 1.20 -12.70 1.01
C CYS A 16 2.70 -12.52 1.21
N ASP A 17 3.26 -13.23 2.19
CA ASP A 17 4.68 -13.21 2.52
C ASP A 17 5.48 -14.22 1.68
N THR A 18 4.81 -15.20 1.08
CA THR A 18 5.40 -16.24 0.25
C THR A 18 5.08 -15.99 -1.22
N LEU A 19 6.04 -16.27 -2.10
CA LEU A 19 5.85 -16.19 -3.56
C LEU A 19 4.80 -17.20 -4.10
N ASP A 20 4.13 -17.98 -3.23
CA ASP A 20 3.09 -18.96 -3.60
C ASP A 20 1.69 -18.34 -3.65
N SER A 21 1.57 -17.37 -4.55
CA SER A 21 0.29 -16.74 -4.90
C SER A 21 -0.74 -17.73 -5.46
N ASP A 22 -0.30 -18.81 -6.12
CA ASP A 22 -1.17 -19.90 -6.57
C ASP A 22 -1.76 -20.63 -5.34
N GLY A 23 -0.93 -20.88 -4.31
CA GLY A 23 -1.36 -21.42 -3.01
C GLY A 23 -2.41 -20.57 -2.29
N VAL A 24 -2.28 -19.23 -2.27
CA VAL A 24 -3.30 -18.35 -1.64
C VAL A 24 -4.65 -18.46 -2.37
N ILE A 25 -4.65 -18.47 -3.70
CA ILE A 25 -5.90 -18.60 -4.47
C ILE A 25 -6.50 -19.99 -4.27
N ASP A 26 -5.67 -21.02 -4.22
CA ASP A 26 -6.14 -22.38 -3.98
C ASP A 26 -6.74 -22.53 -2.58
N ILE A 27 -6.20 -21.85 -1.56
CA ILE A 27 -6.84 -21.74 -0.24
C ILE A 27 -8.24 -21.13 -0.36
N PHE A 28 -8.43 -20.06 -1.13
CA PHE A 28 -9.77 -19.47 -1.35
C PHE A 28 -10.72 -20.45 -2.06
N LYS A 29 -10.24 -21.14 -3.10
CA LYS A 29 -11.05 -22.16 -3.81
C LYS A 29 -11.46 -23.30 -2.88
N VAL A 30 -10.63 -23.66 -1.91
CA VAL A 30 -10.91 -24.73 -0.94
C VAL A 30 -11.85 -24.25 0.17
N LEU A 31 -11.56 -23.10 0.78
CA LEU A 31 -12.29 -22.58 1.94
C LEU A 31 -13.63 -21.93 1.57
N ALA A 32 -13.73 -21.38 0.36
CA ALA A 32 -14.94 -20.73 -0.14
C ALA A 32 -15.07 -20.93 -1.67
N PRO A 33 -15.45 -22.13 -2.13
CA PRO A 33 -15.52 -22.48 -3.56
C PRO A 33 -16.40 -21.54 -4.41
N ASP A 34 -17.45 -20.97 -3.80
CA ASP A 34 -18.39 -20.04 -4.45
C ASP A 34 -17.91 -18.58 -4.41
N PHE A 35 -16.77 -18.29 -3.79
CA PHE A 35 -16.24 -16.93 -3.71
C PHE A 35 -15.66 -16.51 -5.06
N ASP A 36 -16.18 -15.41 -5.61
CA ASP A 36 -15.58 -14.80 -6.79
C ASP A 36 -14.18 -14.26 -6.48
N THR A 37 -13.16 -15.01 -6.91
CA THR A 37 -11.75 -14.69 -6.68
C THR A 37 -11.30 -13.39 -7.35
N LYS A 38 -12.07 -12.85 -8.30
CA LYS A 38 -11.83 -11.50 -8.85
C LYS A 38 -12.02 -10.39 -7.83
N ARG A 39 -12.64 -10.70 -6.69
CA ARG A 39 -12.80 -9.78 -5.55
C ARG A 39 -11.65 -9.90 -4.53
N VAL A 40 -10.64 -10.74 -4.79
CA VAL A 40 -9.42 -10.79 -4.01
C VAL A 40 -8.37 -9.89 -4.65
N CYS A 41 -7.67 -9.13 -3.81
CA CYS A 41 -6.48 -8.41 -4.18
C CYS A 41 -5.31 -8.90 -3.31
N ILE A 42 -4.26 -9.42 -3.95
CA ILE A 42 -3.09 -9.95 -3.24
C ILE A 42 -2.16 -8.80 -2.91
N LYS A 43 -1.91 -8.58 -1.63
CA LYS A 43 -1.07 -7.50 -1.11
C LYS A 43 0.36 -8.02 -0.91
N ILE A 44 1.30 -7.37 -1.58
CA ILE A 44 2.70 -7.81 -1.68
C ILE A 44 3.63 -6.64 -1.35
N PRO A 45 4.64 -6.81 -0.47
CA PRO A 45 5.63 -5.78 -0.21
C PRO A 45 6.33 -5.28 -1.49
N SER A 46 6.52 -3.97 -1.61
CA SER A 46 7.08 -3.32 -2.82
C SER A 46 8.61 -3.45 -2.91
N THR A 47 9.14 -4.65 -2.72
CA THR A 47 10.53 -5.01 -3.07
C THR A 47 10.64 -5.27 -4.58
N TRP A 48 11.85 -5.42 -5.11
CA TRP A 48 12.03 -5.81 -6.51
C TRP A 48 11.31 -7.13 -6.79
N GLU A 49 11.60 -8.16 -6.01
CA GLU A 49 11.02 -9.50 -6.13
C GLU A 49 9.50 -9.47 -5.96
N GLY A 50 9.00 -8.71 -4.99
CA GLY A 50 7.56 -8.56 -4.77
C GLY A 50 6.85 -7.94 -5.96
N LEU A 51 7.43 -6.92 -6.58
CA LEU A 51 6.86 -6.28 -7.77
C LEU A 51 6.96 -7.16 -9.03
N GLN A 52 7.98 -8.02 -9.13
CA GLN A 52 8.04 -9.06 -10.17
C GLN A 52 6.95 -10.13 -9.97
N ALA A 53 6.64 -10.48 -8.72
CA ALA A 53 5.51 -11.35 -8.39
C ALA A 53 4.18 -10.67 -8.74
N CYS A 54 4.00 -9.38 -8.43
CA CYS A 54 2.83 -8.61 -8.84
C CYS A 54 2.62 -8.66 -10.35
N ARG A 55 3.68 -8.42 -11.15
CA ARG A 55 3.60 -8.51 -12.62
C ARG A 55 3.10 -9.87 -13.08
N SER A 56 3.64 -10.95 -12.50
CA SER A 56 3.24 -12.32 -12.83
C SER A 56 1.78 -12.59 -12.49
N LEU A 57 1.29 -12.06 -11.38
CA LEU A 57 -0.10 -12.20 -10.94
C LEU A 57 -1.08 -11.39 -11.79
N GLU A 58 -0.75 -10.14 -12.08
CA GLU A 58 -1.57 -9.27 -12.93
C GLU A 58 -1.69 -9.84 -14.34
N MET A 59 -0.63 -10.45 -14.89
CA MET A 59 -0.70 -11.18 -16.17
C MET A 59 -1.63 -12.39 -16.13
N LYS A 60 -1.78 -13.03 -14.98
CA LYS A 60 -2.76 -14.12 -14.73
C LYS A 60 -4.17 -13.58 -14.42
N GLY A 61 -4.38 -12.26 -14.41
CA GLY A 61 -5.67 -11.62 -14.11
C GLY A 61 -6.00 -11.56 -12.62
N ILE A 62 -5.00 -11.69 -11.75
CA ILE A 62 -5.13 -11.60 -10.29
C ILE A 62 -4.74 -10.20 -9.86
N ALA A 63 -5.69 -9.47 -9.25
CA ALA A 63 -5.45 -8.11 -8.81
C ALA A 63 -4.41 -8.08 -7.68
N THR A 64 -3.50 -7.13 -7.73
CA THR A 64 -2.44 -6.95 -6.74
C THR A 64 -2.40 -5.56 -6.16
N LEU A 65 -1.96 -5.48 -4.90
CA LEU A 65 -1.67 -4.24 -4.20
C LEU A 65 -0.20 -4.26 -3.79
N ALA A 66 0.58 -3.32 -4.32
CA ALA A 66 1.96 -3.12 -3.90
C ALA A 66 1.99 -2.28 -2.61
N THR A 67 2.26 -2.93 -1.47
CA THR A 67 2.28 -2.30 -0.14
C THR A 67 3.70 -1.93 0.30
N THR A 68 3.87 -1.36 1.50
CA THR A 68 5.17 -0.91 2.04
C THR A 68 5.92 -0.01 1.06
N MET A 69 5.18 0.94 0.50
CA MET A 69 5.65 1.86 -0.55
C MET A 69 5.95 3.24 0.03
N PHE A 70 7.16 3.73 -0.23
CA PHE A 70 7.71 4.94 0.39
C PHE A 70 8.40 5.90 -0.60
N CYS A 71 8.56 5.53 -1.88
CA CYS A 71 9.21 6.39 -2.87
C CYS A 71 8.76 6.14 -4.32
N MET A 72 9.19 7.03 -5.22
CA MET A 72 8.84 6.99 -6.64
C MET A 72 9.47 5.84 -7.41
N GLU A 73 10.65 5.34 -7.00
CA GLU A 73 11.26 4.15 -7.60
C GLU A 73 10.34 2.93 -7.47
N GLN A 74 9.73 2.75 -6.30
CA GLN A 74 8.75 1.68 -6.07
C GLN A 74 7.45 1.93 -6.85
N ALA A 75 6.92 3.16 -6.80
CA ALA A 75 5.67 3.51 -7.49
C ALA A 75 5.78 3.32 -9.01
N ALA A 76 6.90 3.73 -9.62
CA ALA A 76 7.12 3.55 -11.04
C ALA A 76 7.20 2.07 -11.44
N LEU A 77 7.93 1.25 -10.66
CA LEU A 77 8.04 -0.19 -10.93
C LEU A 77 6.68 -0.90 -10.74
N ALA A 78 5.88 -0.50 -9.76
CA ALA A 78 4.54 -1.04 -9.55
C ALA A 78 3.58 -0.72 -10.71
N ALA A 79 3.66 0.49 -11.27
CA ALA A 79 2.88 0.85 -12.46
C ALA A 79 3.30 0.06 -13.70
N GLU A 80 4.61 -0.14 -13.89
CA GLU A 80 5.10 -1.01 -14.97
C GLU A 80 4.60 -2.45 -14.78
N ALA A 81 4.70 -2.97 -13.55
CA ALA A 81 4.19 -4.30 -13.17
C ALA A 81 2.67 -4.41 -13.28
N GLN A 82 1.99 -3.31 -13.63
CA GLN A 82 0.55 -3.19 -13.77
C GLN A 82 -0.22 -3.54 -12.50
N CYS A 83 0.36 -3.30 -11.33
CA CYS A 83 -0.35 -3.46 -10.06
C CYS A 83 -1.70 -2.73 -10.13
N THR A 84 -2.76 -3.36 -9.66
CA THR A 84 -4.09 -2.74 -9.60
C THR A 84 -4.06 -1.55 -8.64
N TYR A 85 -3.44 -1.73 -7.48
CA TYR A 85 -3.28 -0.69 -6.47
C TYR A 85 -1.83 -0.57 -6.01
N ILE A 86 -1.48 0.63 -5.54
CA ILE A 86 -0.34 0.82 -4.63
C ILE A 86 -0.85 1.33 -3.28
N ALA A 87 -0.13 1.01 -2.22
CA ALA A 87 -0.36 1.59 -0.90
C ALA A 87 0.85 2.37 -0.39
N PRO A 88 0.94 3.68 -0.73
CA PRO A 88 1.84 4.61 -0.05
C PRO A 88 1.50 4.65 1.43
N TYR A 89 2.50 4.43 2.27
CA TYR A 89 2.34 4.57 3.71
C TYR A 89 2.64 6.01 4.10
N VAL A 90 1.60 6.74 4.52
CA VAL A 90 1.71 8.15 4.91
C VAL A 90 2.61 8.28 6.13
N ASN A 91 2.46 7.39 7.10
CA ASN A 91 3.37 7.27 8.23
C ASN A 91 4.17 5.96 8.14
N GLU A 92 5.40 5.97 8.69
CA GLU A 92 6.14 4.77 9.04
C GLU A 92 5.27 3.80 9.84
N LEU A 93 5.44 2.49 9.60
CA LEU A 93 4.60 1.49 10.24
C LEU A 93 4.75 1.48 11.77
N LYS A 94 5.92 1.91 12.27
CA LYS A 94 6.23 2.09 13.70
C LYS A 94 5.20 2.90 14.49
N VAL A 95 4.49 3.86 13.87
CA VAL A 95 3.44 4.66 14.56
C VAL A 95 2.32 3.82 15.16
N HIS A 96 2.11 2.59 14.68
CA HIS A 96 1.04 1.70 15.15
C HIS A 96 1.49 0.77 16.29
N PHE A 97 2.79 0.70 16.57
CA PHE A 97 3.36 -0.31 17.47
C PHE A 97 4.21 0.27 18.60
N ASP A 98 4.84 1.42 18.37
CA ASP A 98 5.72 2.05 19.33
C ASP A 98 5.00 3.23 20.00
N GLU A 99 4.60 3.03 21.25
CA GLU A 99 3.88 4.03 22.03
C GLU A 99 4.65 5.35 22.11
N GLY A 100 3.98 6.45 21.75
CA GLY A 100 4.54 7.80 21.76
C GLY A 100 5.42 8.15 20.55
N TYR A 101 5.66 7.21 19.62
CA TYR A 101 6.35 7.53 18.37
C TYR A 101 5.44 8.35 17.43
N VAL A 102 6.00 9.40 16.83
CA VAL A 102 5.33 10.25 15.84
C VAL A 102 6.24 10.38 14.63
N ASP A 103 5.75 9.96 13.46
CA ASP A 103 6.47 10.16 12.20
C ASP A 103 6.50 11.65 11.85
N GLN A 104 7.71 12.20 11.73
CA GLN A 104 7.96 13.60 11.37
C GLN A 104 8.04 13.79 9.85
N ASN A 105 8.17 12.71 9.08
CA ASN A 105 8.42 12.72 7.64
C ASN A 105 7.28 12.01 6.91
N LYS A 106 6.08 12.58 7.05
CA LYS A 106 4.85 12.02 6.49
C LYS A 106 4.83 12.13 4.96
N ALA A 107 4.45 11.05 4.30
CA ALA A 107 4.55 10.89 2.84
C ALA A 107 3.35 11.47 2.07
N PHE A 108 2.78 12.60 2.53
CA PHE A 108 1.63 13.24 1.87
C PHE A 108 1.96 13.70 0.45
N ASP A 109 3.10 14.37 0.27
CA ASP A 109 3.56 14.81 -1.03
C ASP A 109 3.79 13.64 -1.98
N PHE A 110 4.37 12.55 -1.48
CA PHE A 110 4.58 11.33 -2.24
C PHE A 110 3.26 10.72 -2.74
N CYS A 111 2.20 10.67 -1.91
CA CYS A 111 0.89 10.16 -2.33
C CYS A 111 0.35 10.94 -3.53
N ARG A 112 0.44 12.27 -3.48
CA ARG A 112 0.01 13.16 -4.56
C ARG A 112 0.87 13.01 -5.81
N GLU A 113 2.18 12.97 -5.64
CA GLU A 113 3.15 12.82 -6.71
C GLU A 113 2.97 11.48 -7.46
N ALA A 114 2.80 10.36 -6.75
CA ALA A 114 2.54 9.06 -7.35
C ALA A 114 1.24 9.06 -8.18
N GLN A 115 0.17 9.66 -7.65
CA GLN A 115 -1.10 9.77 -8.37
C GLN A 115 -0.96 10.63 -9.63
N ALA A 116 -0.28 11.78 -9.53
CA ALA A 116 -0.05 12.65 -10.67
C ALA A 116 0.82 11.97 -11.75
N TYR A 117 1.85 11.23 -11.35
CA TYR A 117 2.69 10.43 -12.24
C TYR A 117 1.88 9.39 -13.00
N TYR A 118 0.96 8.68 -12.33
CA TYR A 118 0.10 7.69 -12.98
C TYR A 118 -0.86 8.32 -13.98
N ILE A 119 -1.47 9.45 -13.62
CA ILE A 119 -2.35 10.20 -14.52
C ILE A 119 -1.56 10.70 -15.75
N SER A 120 -0.36 11.28 -15.55
CA SER A 120 0.41 11.86 -16.65
C SER A 120 0.92 10.83 -17.65
N HIS A 121 1.14 9.59 -17.22
CA HIS A 121 1.61 8.49 -18.06
C HIS A 121 0.50 7.51 -18.46
N SER A 122 -0.76 7.81 -18.13
CA SER A 122 -1.92 6.95 -18.42
C SER A 122 -1.81 5.53 -17.86
N PHE A 123 -1.20 5.38 -16.67
CA PHE A 123 -1.17 4.11 -15.96
C PHE A 123 -2.54 3.81 -15.34
N ARG A 124 -2.94 2.53 -15.34
CA ARG A 124 -4.20 2.07 -14.74
C ARG A 124 -4.15 1.94 -13.22
N THR A 125 -2.94 1.84 -12.67
CA THR A 125 -2.69 1.65 -11.24
C THR A 125 -3.30 2.79 -10.44
N GLN A 126 -3.99 2.45 -9.35
CA GLN A 126 -4.66 3.42 -8.49
C GLN A 126 -3.91 3.59 -7.16
N VAL A 127 -3.92 4.80 -6.62
CA VAL A 127 -3.27 5.13 -5.35
C VAL A 127 -4.24 4.96 -4.19
N LEU A 128 -3.89 4.09 -3.25
CA LEU A 128 -4.65 3.79 -2.04
C LEU A 128 -3.81 4.12 -0.82
N ALA A 129 -3.85 5.37 -0.34
CA ALA A 129 -3.03 5.76 0.82
C ALA A 129 -3.39 4.96 2.06
N ALA A 130 -2.37 4.61 2.83
CA ALA A 130 -2.45 3.77 4.02
C ALA A 130 -1.61 4.33 5.16
N SER A 131 -1.64 3.65 6.32
CA SER A 131 -0.92 4.05 7.53
C SER A 131 -1.28 5.47 8.00
N LEU A 132 -2.58 5.76 8.04
CA LEU A 132 -3.13 7.02 8.55
C LEU A 132 -3.50 6.87 10.03
N THR A 133 -3.20 7.89 10.83
CA THR A 133 -3.31 7.87 12.29
C THR A 133 -4.33 8.86 12.85
N SER A 134 -4.77 9.84 12.06
CA SER A 134 -5.77 10.82 12.52
C SER A 134 -6.72 11.29 11.41
N VAL A 135 -7.89 11.81 11.82
CA VAL A 135 -8.92 12.33 10.89
C VAL A 135 -8.34 13.46 10.05
N ASP A 136 -7.51 14.30 10.65
CA ASP A 136 -6.86 15.42 9.98
C ASP A 136 -5.99 14.95 8.80
N GLU A 137 -5.21 13.88 8.97
CA GLU A 137 -4.40 13.32 7.87
C GLU A 137 -5.28 12.80 6.72
N VAL A 138 -6.43 12.18 7.04
CA VAL A 138 -7.39 11.72 6.03
C VAL A 138 -7.99 12.92 5.28
N MET A 139 -8.38 13.96 6.01
CA MET A 139 -8.96 15.19 5.43
C MET A 139 -7.96 15.91 4.53
N GLN A 140 -6.68 16.01 4.93
CA GLN A 140 -5.62 16.63 4.12
C GLN A 140 -5.40 15.92 2.78
N LEU A 141 -5.67 14.61 2.71
CA LEU A 141 -5.56 13.79 1.50
C LEU A 141 -6.84 13.76 0.64
N ALA A 142 -7.91 14.48 1.00
CA ALA A 142 -9.11 14.52 0.18
C ALA A 142 -8.77 14.93 -1.28
N GLY A 143 -9.11 14.06 -2.23
CA GLY A 143 -8.67 14.16 -3.64
C GLY A 143 -7.79 12.98 -4.10
N ILE A 144 -7.25 12.19 -3.17
CA ILE A 144 -6.66 10.90 -3.47
C ILE A 144 -7.71 9.89 -3.94
N GLN A 145 -7.35 8.96 -4.84
CA GLN A 145 -8.27 7.97 -5.40
C GLN A 145 -8.90 7.06 -4.34
N HIS A 146 -8.09 6.52 -3.42
CA HIS A 146 -8.55 5.65 -2.34
C HIS A 146 -7.76 5.87 -1.04
N VAL A 147 -8.38 5.49 0.09
CA VAL A 147 -7.72 5.40 1.40
C VAL A 147 -8.09 4.09 2.08
N THR A 148 -7.15 3.50 2.83
CA THR A 148 -7.44 2.48 3.84
C THR A 148 -7.20 3.07 5.22
N ILE A 149 -8.21 2.94 6.08
CA ILE A 149 -8.23 3.52 7.42
C ILE A 149 -8.78 2.51 8.42
N SER A 150 -8.33 2.61 9.67
CA SER A 150 -8.81 1.75 10.74
C SER A 150 -10.29 2.02 11.07
N PRO A 151 -11.01 1.04 11.66
CA PRO A 151 -12.41 1.26 12.07
C PRO A 151 -12.60 2.41 13.05
N SER A 152 -11.63 2.68 13.93
CA SER A 152 -11.68 3.83 14.85
C SER A 152 -11.59 5.15 14.09
N LEU A 153 -10.68 5.24 13.12
CA LEU A 153 -10.50 6.42 12.29
C LEU A 153 -11.71 6.67 11.39
N LEU A 154 -12.29 5.61 10.81
CA LEU A 154 -13.54 5.71 10.03
C LEU A 154 -14.70 6.25 10.87
N ARG A 155 -14.86 5.79 12.12
CA ARG A 155 -15.88 6.33 13.03
C ARG A 155 -15.62 7.80 13.36
N GLY A 156 -14.36 8.16 13.62
CA GLY A 156 -13.97 9.55 13.86
C GLY A 156 -14.33 10.45 12.68
N LEU A 157 -14.00 10.01 11.46
CA LEU A 157 -14.34 10.73 10.22
C LEU A 157 -15.86 10.89 10.07
N ALA A 158 -16.64 9.82 10.28
CA ALA A 158 -18.09 9.86 10.18
C ALA A 158 -18.75 10.77 11.23
N SER A 159 -18.12 10.96 12.40
CA SER A 159 -18.59 11.86 13.45
C SER A 159 -18.10 13.31 13.29
N THR A 160 -17.24 13.60 12.31
CA THR A 160 -16.66 14.94 12.14
C THR A 160 -17.63 15.83 11.39
N ASP A 161 -18.11 16.89 12.04
CA ASP A 161 -18.93 17.92 11.42
C ASP A 161 -18.05 18.90 10.63
N LEU A 162 -18.14 18.83 9.29
CA LEU A 162 -17.41 19.69 8.36
C LEU A 162 -17.68 21.18 8.57
N SER A 163 -18.85 21.58 9.08
CA SER A 163 -19.17 22.99 9.33
C SER A 163 -18.37 23.58 10.50
N SER A 164 -17.88 22.71 11.39
CA SER A 164 -17.08 23.06 12.57
C SER A 164 -15.59 22.76 12.40
N TRP A 165 -15.21 22.11 11.29
CA TRP A 165 -13.84 21.70 11.02
C TRP A 165 -12.97 22.89 10.60
N ASN A 166 -11.89 23.13 11.34
CA ASN A 166 -10.96 24.24 11.09
C ASN A 166 -9.62 23.80 10.46
N GLY A 167 -9.47 22.52 10.10
CA GLY A 167 -8.28 22.00 9.43
C GLY A 167 -8.32 22.17 7.91
N HIS A 168 -7.26 21.76 7.22
CA HIS A 168 -7.18 21.89 5.77
C HIS A 168 -7.75 20.66 5.04
N LEU A 169 -8.87 20.85 4.34
CA LEU A 169 -9.48 19.81 3.52
C LEU A 169 -8.81 19.75 2.15
N GLY A 170 -8.24 18.59 1.80
CA GLY A 170 -7.64 18.32 0.50
C GLY A 170 -6.44 19.18 0.17
N GLU A 171 -5.74 19.72 1.17
CA GLU A 171 -4.65 20.68 1.01
C GLU A 171 -3.62 20.25 -0.03
N TYR A 172 -3.19 18.99 0.04
CA TYR A 172 -2.19 18.47 -0.88
C TYR A 172 -2.71 18.42 -2.31
N PHE A 173 -3.96 17.99 -2.51
CA PHE A 173 -4.56 17.82 -3.85
C PHE A 173 -5.25 19.08 -4.41
N ALA A 174 -5.41 20.12 -3.60
CA ALA A 174 -5.96 21.41 -4.04
C ALA A 174 -5.09 22.07 -5.12
N GLN A 175 -3.79 21.73 -5.14
CA GLN A 175 -2.83 22.18 -6.14
C GLN A 175 -2.09 20.97 -6.74
N GLY A 176 -1.48 21.19 -7.91
CA GLY A 176 -0.59 20.20 -8.50
C GLY A 176 0.60 19.88 -7.59
N PRO A 177 1.32 18.78 -7.84
CA PRO A 177 2.44 18.38 -7.02
C PRO A 177 3.54 19.44 -7.01
N ALA A 178 3.98 19.81 -5.80
CA ALA A 178 5.01 20.82 -5.58
C ALA A 178 6.38 20.37 -6.12
N ASN A 179 6.60 19.06 -6.11
CA ASN A 179 7.74 18.41 -6.74
C ASN A 179 7.23 17.40 -7.76
N LYS A 180 7.87 17.37 -8.93
CA LYS A 180 7.65 16.36 -9.95
C LYS A 180 8.95 15.60 -10.16
N SER A 181 9.34 14.81 -9.16
CA SER A 181 10.63 14.10 -9.18
C SER A 181 10.74 13.17 -10.39
N TRP A 182 9.62 12.70 -10.93
CA TRP A 182 9.58 11.93 -12.18
C TRP A 182 9.98 12.71 -13.44
N GLU A 183 9.98 14.04 -13.45
CA GLU A 183 10.51 14.83 -14.56
C GLU A 183 12.05 14.91 -14.49
N SER A 184 12.64 14.65 -13.32
CA SER A 184 14.10 14.72 -13.10
C SER A 184 14.85 13.42 -13.45
N ARG A 185 14.11 12.33 -13.68
CA ARG A 185 14.66 11.00 -13.95
C ARG A 185 13.76 10.23 -14.91
N ASP A 186 14.37 9.51 -15.85
CA ASP A 186 13.65 8.54 -16.68
C ASP A 186 13.32 7.28 -15.88
N TYR A 187 12.16 7.30 -15.21
CA TYR A 187 11.64 6.14 -14.49
C TYR A 187 11.26 4.97 -15.43
N ILE A 188 10.90 5.24 -16.68
CA ILE A 188 10.53 4.18 -17.65
C ILE A 188 11.75 3.35 -18.04
N ALA A 189 12.91 3.98 -18.20
CA ALA A 189 14.17 3.29 -18.41
C ALA A 189 14.66 2.62 -17.12
N LEU A 190 14.57 3.32 -15.98
CA LEU A 190 15.07 2.82 -14.69
C LEU A 190 14.48 1.46 -14.33
N VAL A 191 13.16 1.28 -14.45
CA VAL A 191 12.45 0.07 -13.99
C VAL A 191 12.75 -1.17 -14.82
N LYS A 192 13.43 -1.02 -15.98
CA LYS A 192 13.83 -2.13 -16.85
C LYS A 192 15.19 -2.73 -16.50
N ASP A 193 15.95 -2.06 -15.62
CA ASP A 193 17.26 -2.50 -15.16
C ASP A 193 17.23 -2.67 -13.64
N GLU A 194 17.28 -3.92 -13.19
CA GLU A 194 17.30 -4.27 -11.77
C GLU A 194 18.42 -3.57 -10.99
N SER A 195 19.63 -3.55 -11.53
CA SER A 195 20.79 -3.00 -10.83
C SER A 195 20.66 -1.49 -10.69
N ALA A 196 20.20 -0.82 -11.75
CA ALA A 196 19.94 0.61 -11.72
C ALA A 196 18.79 0.94 -10.76
N TRP A 197 17.71 0.15 -10.78
CA TRP A 197 16.56 0.33 -9.87
C TRP A 197 16.97 0.16 -8.42
N ARG A 198 17.70 -0.92 -8.07
CA ARG A 198 18.17 -1.17 -6.71
C ARG A 198 19.04 -0.02 -6.21
N LEU A 199 20.00 0.42 -7.02
CA LEU A 199 20.86 1.55 -6.65
C LEU A 199 20.05 2.84 -6.44
N ALA A 200 19.04 3.09 -7.28
CA ALA A 200 18.15 4.24 -7.12
C ALA A 200 17.33 4.14 -5.84
N PHE A 201 16.75 2.97 -5.57
CA PHE A 201 15.91 2.70 -4.41
C PHE A 201 16.70 2.85 -3.10
N THR A 202 17.87 2.20 -2.98
CA THR A 202 18.78 2.32 -1.82
C THR A 202 19.17 3.79 -1.57
N ARG A 203 19.29 4.61 -2.61
CA ARG A 203 19.65 6.04 -2.48
C ARG A 203 18.45 6.96 -2.22
N SER A 204 17.22 6.47 -2.37
CA SER A 204 16.02 7.27 -2.17
C SER A 204 15.94 7.79 -0.73
N GLY A 205 15.66 9.08 -0.59
CA GLY A 205 15.58 9.75 0.72
C GLY A 205 16.84 9.56 1.57
N PHE A 206 18.02 9.49 0.95
CA PHE A 206 19.30 9.20 1.60
C PHE A 206 19.31 7.86 2.37
N GLY A 207 18.60 6.85 1.84
CA GLY A 207 18.47 5.51 2.45
C GLY A 207 17.26 5.35 3.36
N SER A 208 16.51 6.42 3.64
CA SER A 208 15.33 6.33 4.51
C SER A 208 14.25 5.43 3.92
N SER A 209 13.98 5.47 2.61
CA SER A 209 12.96 4.63 1.98
C SER A 209 13.26 3.13 2.15
N GLU A 210 14.52 2.73 1.98
CA GLU A 210 14.96 1.35 2.18
C GLU A 210 14.85 0.94 3.67
N GLY A 211 15.23 1.84 4.59
CA GLY A 211 15.05 1.61 6.03
C GLY A 211 13.58 1.40 6.42
N LYS A 212 12.66 2.20 5.86
CA LYS A 212 11.21 2.09 6.13
C LYS A 212 10.62 0.77 5.65
N ILE A 213 11.00 0.26 4.48
CA ILE A 213 10.51 -1.05 4.01
C ILE A 213 11.08 -2.20 4.84
N ILE A 214 12.37 -2.15 5.22
CA ILE A 214 12.98 -3.17 6.07
C ILE A 214 12.26 -3.23 7.42
N GLN A 215 12.03 -2.06 8.04
CA GLN A 215 11.26 -1.95 9.28
C GLN A 215 9.87 -2.59 9.13
N ALA A 216 9.13 -2.24 8.06
CA ALA A 216 7.78 -2.74 7.85
C ALA A 216 7.74 -4.26 7.66
N ILE A 217 8.66 -4.81 6.86
CA ILE A 217 8.78 -6.26 6.63
C ILE A 217 9.06 -6.99 7.93
N ASN A 218 9.97 -6.48 8.77
CA ASN A 218 10.27 -7.10 10.06
C ASN A 218 9.04 -7.16 10.97
N TYR A 219 8.27 -6.06 11.09
CA TYR A 219 7.03 -6.10 11.88
C TYR A 219 6.05 -7.16 11.35
N PHE A 220 5.82 -7.21 10.04
CA PHE A 220 4.89 -8.19 9.47
C PHE A 220 5.36 -9.64 9.69
N ALA A 221 6.64 -9.92 9.45
CA ALA A 221 7.23 -11.23 9.70
C ALA A 221 7.10 -11.64 11.18
N ASP A 222 7.43 -10.74 12.11
CA ASP A 222 7.29 -11.01 13.56
C ASP A 222 5.84 -11.31 13.96
N PHE A 223 4.85 -10.64 13.36
CA PHE A 223 3.43 -10.94 13.61
C PHE A 223 3.01 -12.28 13.01
N GLN A 224 3.51 -12.61 11.83
CA GLN A 224 3.26 -13.89 11.18
C GLN A 224 3.81 -15.05 12.02
N GLU A 225 5.05 -14.95 12.50
CA GLU A 225 5.66 -15.97 13.37
C GLU A 225 4.84 -16.19 14.65
N LYS A 226 4.42 -15.10 15.32
CA LYS A 226 3.55 -15.18 16.50
C LYS A 226 2.20 -15.83 16.20
N LEU A 227 1.62 -15.55 15.03
CA LEU A 227 0.37 -16.19 14.60
C LEU A 227 0.57 -17.69 14.37
N GLU A 228 1.65 -18.10 13.72
CA GLU A 228 1.97 -19.50 13.50
C GLU A 228 2.21 -20.26 14.81
N GLU A 229 2.91 -19.66 15.77
CA GLU A 229 3.09 -20.21 17.12
C GLU A 229 1.74 -20.40 17.83
N LEU A 230 0.87 -19.38 17.77
CA LEU A 230 -0.46 -19.46 18.35
C LEU A 230 -1.27 -20.60 17.73
N VAL A 231 -1.22 -20.76 16.40
CA VAL A 231 -1.90 -21.87 15.71
C VAL A 231 -1.32 -23.21 16.13
N LYS A 232 0.02 -23.37 16.20
CA LYS A 232 0.67 -24.62 16.65
C LYS A 232 0.28 -25.01 18.07
N GLN A 233 0.05 -24.05 18.96
CA GLN A 233 -0.38 -24.32 20.34
C GLN A 233 -1.83 -24.84 20.43
N HIS A 234 -2.65 -24.61 19.40
CA HIS A 234 -4.09 -24.95 19.41
C HIS A 234 -4.49 -25.95 18.32
N ALA A 235 -3.60 -26.26 17.39
CA ALA A 235 -3.72 -27.35 16.43
C ALA A 235 -3.35 -28.65 17.13
N GLY A 236 -4.35 -29.31 17.73
CA GLY A 236 -4.20 -30.62 18.37
C GLY A 236 -3.75 -31.72 17.43
#